data_AF-A0AAD1HR88-F1
#
_entry.id   AF-A0AAD1HR88-F1
#
_cell.length_a   1.000
_cell.length_b   1.000
_cell.length_c   1.000
_cell.angle_alpha   90.00
_cell.angle_beta   90.00
_cell.angle_gamma   90.00
#
_symmetry.space_group_name_H-M   'P 1'
#
loop_
_entity.id
_entity.type
_entity.pdbx_description
1 polymer ?
#
loop_
_entity_poly.entity_id
_entity_poly.type
_entity_poly.pdbx_seq_one_letter_code
_entity_poly.pdbx_strand_id
1 'polypeptide(L)'
;MDIGGFALGGTDEHGNKFTSVLASAVPDRLTTADLPKPVVEQLQFCNFAMHAQLSGHMGVLDNLEQVAADPPDFKVRLNGQPEAGVELTTLGVTNIARQRLAEMRQIALAAEGQITADRARFSHLNGRVVTLAELQSDADRPPRRTPAQREQLVDNLLQQLEVDFGTRGIPVPDGQLPQHIPAHLAQLGIRTVEDYLIYVDQASQQEFHQLQAAVQISIDHTELRETLLKGIDEKDKVGNDILLISTGRPDIHGQIVPADAFVFQIAREMVQGGLPIAPTHLSQIILHHWNSPQFIVLFDRAGGPKLVEPNR
;
A
#
# COMPACT_ATOMS: atom_id res chain seq x y z
N MET A 1 8.36 10.45 2.52
CA MET A 1 8.18 9.00 2.75
C MET A 1 8.96 8.32 1.65
N ASP A 2 10.05 7.65 1.99
CA ASP A 2 10.75 6.81 1.02
C ASP A 2 9.80 5.65 0.70
N ILE A 3 9.45 5.51 -0.57
CA ILE A 3 8.65 4.37 -1.03
C ILE A 3 9.61 3.17 -0.97
N GLY A 4 9.59 2.46 0.16
CA GLY A 4 10.37 1.24 0.36
C GLY A 4 9.87 0.15 -0.58
N GLY A 5 10.33 0.16 -1.82
CA GLY A 5 9.93 -0.80 -2.84
C GLY A 5 10.68 -0.59 -4.15
N PHE A 6 11.04 -1.70 -4.78
CA PHE A 6 11.51 -1.71 -6.16
C PHE A 6 10.30 -1.93 -7.08
N ALA A 7 10.16 -1.10 -8.10
CA ALA A 7 9.12 -1.25 -9.11
C ALA A 7 9.75 -1.48 -10.49
N LEU A 8 9.24 -2.48 -11.19
CA LEU A 8 9.59 -2.78 -12.58
C LEU A 8 8.35 -2.55 -13.45
N GLY A 9 8.45 -1.64 -14.41
CA GLY A 9 7.47 -1.50 -15.47
C GLY A 9 7.69 -2.52 -16.59
N GLY A 10 6.62 -2.99 -17.21
CA GLY A 10 6.68 -3.90 -18.35
C GLY A 10 5.43 -3.84 -19.22
N THR A 11 5.46 -4.62 -20.30
CA THR A 11 4.31 -4.90 -21.15
C THR A 11 4.08 -6.41 -21.23
N ASP A 12 2.84 -6.86 -21.08
CA ASP A 12 2.49 -8.28 -21.21
C ASP A 12 2.50 -8.75 -22.69
N GLU A 13 2.17 -10.02 -22.91
CA GLU A 13 2.10 -10.62 -24.25
C GLU A 13 1.00 -10.02 -25.16
N HIS A 14 0.07 -9.27 -24.59
CA HIS A 14 -1.00 -8.56 -25.28
C HIS A 14 -0.70 -7.06 -25.47
N GLY A 15 0.44 -6.58 -24.99
CA GLY A 15 0.85 -5.17 -25.06
C GLY A 15 0.29 -4.28 -23.95
N ASN A 16 -0.36 -4.85 -22.93
CA ASN A 16 -0.87 -4.11 -21.78
C ASN A 16 0.27 -3.73 -20.85
N LYS A 17 0.23 -2.51 -20.32
CA LYS A 17 1.21 -2.03 -19.35
C LYS A 17 0.90 -2.57 -17.97
N PHE A 18 1.95 -3.01 -17.28
CA PHE A 18 1.87 -3.36 -15.87
C PHE A 18 3.05 -2.78 -15.09
N THR A 19 2.84 -2.60 -13.79
CA THR A 19 3.91 -2.29 -12.84
C THR A 19 3.98 -3.40 -11.81
N SER A 20 5.12 -4.08 -11.71
CA SER A 20 5.38 -5.06 -10.66
C SER A 20 6.13 -4.39 -9.52
N VAL A 21 5.60 -4.52 -8.30
CA VAL A 21 6.14 -3.91 -7.10
C VAL A 21 6.42 -4.99 -6.07
N LEU A 22 7.62 -4.98 -5.48
CA LEU A 22 7.87 -5.75 -4.27
C LEU A 22 7.39 -4.95 -3.07
N ALA A 23 6.19 -5.26 -2.59
CA ALA A 23 5.58 -4.57 -1.47
C ALA A 23 6.10 -5.17 -0.17
N SER A 24 6.96 -4.43 0.55
CA SER A 24 7.33 -4.82 1.90
C SER A 24 6.18 -4.54 2.87
N ALA A 25 5.75 -5.57 3.58
CA ALA A 25 5.00 -5.47 4.81
C ALA A 25 5.99 -5.22 5.96
N VAL A 26 6.61 -4.04 5.97
CA VAL A 26 6.99 -3.44 7.25
C VAL A 26 5.68 -3.27 8.03
N PRO A 27 5.63 -3.58 9.34
CA PRO A 27 4.42 -3.42 10.14
C PRO A 27 4.09 -1.93 10.33
N ASP A 28 3.72 -1.24 9.26
CA ASP A 28 3.14 0.09 9.29
C ASP A 28 1.65 -0.09 9.62
N ARG A 29 1.40 -0.27 10.91
CA ARG A 29 0.06 -0.48 11.47
C ARG A 29 -0.31 0.74 12.30
N LEU A 30 -1.41 1.39 11.94
CA LEU A 30 -1.88 2.59 12.65
C LEU A 30 -2.33 2.25 14.09
N THR A 31 -2.93 1.08 14.29
CA THR A 31 -3.44 0.64 15.60
C THR A 31 -3.48 -0.89 15.67
N THR A 32 -3.32 -1.45 16.87
CA THR A 32 -3.47 -2.89 17.11
C THR A 32 -4.93 -3.35 17.20
N ALA A 33 -5.87 -2.43 17.37
CA ALA A 33 -7.30 -2.72 17.45
C ALA A 33 -7.99 -2.59 16.08
N ASP A 34 -9.14 -3.24 15.93
CA ASP A 34 -9.98 -3.05 14.74
C ASP A 34 -10.60 -1.64 14.74
N LEU A 35 -10.67 -1.05 13.55
CA LEU A 35 -11.23 0.26 13.28
C LEU A 35 -12.63 0.09 12.68
N PRO A 36 -13.70 0.59 13.34
CA PRO A 36 -15.03 0.65 12.75
C PRO A 36 -15.02 1.45 11.45
N LYS A 37 -15.83 1.06 10.46
CA LYS A 37 -15.96 1.76 9.17
C LYS A 37 -16.13 3.29 9.32
N PRO A 38 -17.01 3.81 10.20
CA PRO A 38 -17.15 5.26 10.40
C PRO A 38 -15.86 5.96 10.83
N VAL A 39 -15.02 5.27 11.61
CA VAL A 39 -13.72 5.80 12.07
C VAL A 39 -12.71 5.82 10.93
N VAL A 40 -12.68 4.78 10.10
CA VAL A 40 -11.80 4.72 8.90
C VAL A 40 -12.16 5.85 7.92
N GLU A 41 -13.45 6.10 7.73
CA GLU A 41 -13.96 7.18 6.88
C GLU A 41 -13.62 8.57 7.43
N GLN A 42 -13.82 8.77 8.74
CA GLN A 42 -13.42 10.02 9.39
C GLN A 42 -11.91 10.25 9.29
N LEU A 43 -11.11 9.21 9.52
CA LEU A 43 -9.66 9.27 9.35
C LEU A 43 -9.28 9.65 7.91
N GLN A 44 -9.91 9.02 6.92
CA GLN A 44 -9.72 9.32 5.50
C GLN A 44 -9.96 10.80 5.20
N PHE A 45 -11.14 11.33 5.56
CA PHE A 45 -11.47 12.73 5.31
C PHE A 45 -10.53 13.68 6.07
N CYS A 46 -10.30 13.46 7.36
CA CYS A 46 -9.47 14.32 8.18
C CYS A 46 -8.02 14.36 7.71
N ASN A 47 -7.46 13.23 7.27
CA ASN A 47 -6.10 13.18 6.73
C ASN A 47 -5.97 14.04 5.48
N PHE A 48 -6.92 13.90 4.54
CA PHE A 48 -6.98 14.74 3.34
C PHE A 48 -7.14 16.22 3.70
N ALA A 49 -8.15 16.56 4.51
CA ALA A 49 -8.49 17.94 4.86
C ALA A 49 -7.32 18.66 5.56
N MET A 50 -6.65 17.99 6.51
CA MET A 50 -5.46 18.50 7.18
C MET A 50 -4.38 18.89 6.17
N HIS A 51 -4.05 17.99 5.25
CA HIS A 51 -3.02 18.24 4.25
C HIS A 51 -3.43 19.33 3.25
N ALA A 52 -4.68 19.34 2.80
CA ALA A 52 -5.19 20.32 1.85
C ALA A 52 -5.26 21.74 2.46
N GLN A 53 -5.66 21.87 3.73
CA GLN A 53 -5.68 23.14 4.45
C GLN A 53 -4.27 23.67 4.73
N LEU A 54 -3.36 22.82 5.20
CA LEU A 54 -1.96 23.22 5.46
C LEU A 54 -1.24 23.63 4.17
N SER A 55 -1.63 23.06 3.03
CA SER A 55 -1.09 23.42 1.71
C SER A 55 -1.82 24.61 1.06
N GLY A 56 -2.85 25.17 1.71
CA GLY A 56 -3.59 26.32 1.22
C GLY A 56 -4.57 26.02 0.06
N HIS A 57 -4.87 24.75 -0.21
CA HIS A 57 -5.77 24.34 -1.28
C HIS A 57 -7.23 24.22 -0.84
N MET A 58 -7.47 24.07 0.47
CA MET A 58 -8.80 23.97 1.07
C MET A 58 -9.06 25.17 1.99
N GLY A 59 -10.28 25.70 1.96
CA GLY A 59 -10.72 26.75 2.88
C GLY A 59 -10.81 26.27 4.34
N VAL A 60 -11.13 27.19 5.25
CA VAL A 60 -11.38 26.84 6.65
C VAL A 60 -12.66 26.01 6.75
N LEU A 61 -12.58 24.87 7.44
CA LEU A 61 -13.68 23.95 7.65
C LEU A 61 -14.58 24.51 8.76
N ASP A 62 -15.82 24.90 8.42
CA ASP A 62 -16.79 25.46 9.35
C ASP A 62 -17.69 24.37 9.97
N ASN A 63 -18.04 23.36 9.17
CA ASN A 63 -18.88 22.24 9.61
C ASN A 63 -18.43 20.93 8.96
N LEU A 64 -18.46 19.86 9.75
CA LEU A 64 -18.27 18.47 9.32
C LEU A 64 -19.29 17.61 10.06
N GLU A 65 -20.30 17.13 9.33
CA GLU A 65 -21.31 16.22 9.85
C GLU A 65 -21.19 14.87 9.14
N GLN A 66 -21.01 13.79 9.89
CA GLN A 66 -21.08 12.44 9.36
C GLN A 66 -22.54 12.00 9.25
N VAL A 67 -22.95 11.51 8.08
CA VAL A 67 -24.33 11.13 7.81
C VAL A 67 -24.45 9.62 7.95
N ALA A 68 -25.39 9.16 8.77
CA ALA A 68 -25.60 7.72 9.01
C ALA A 68 -26.40 7.01 7.89
N ALA A 69 -27.05 7.78 7.01
CA ALA A 69 -27.82 7.29 5.87
C ALA A 69 -26.97 7.32 4.60
N ASP A 70 -27.10 6.29 3.76
CA ASP A 70 -26.44 6.16 2.45
C ASP A 70 -27.18 7.00 1.38
N PRO A 71 -26.51 7.77 0.50
CA PRO A 71 -25.33 8.65 0.65
C PRO A 71 -25.74 10.15 0.82
N PRO A 72 -24.83 11.13 1.09
CA PRO A 72 -23.35 11.07 1.15
C PRO A 72 -22.80 10.62 2.51
N ASP A 73 -21.54 10.19 2.59
CA ASP A 73 -20.85 9.87 3.86
C ASP A 73 -20.73 11.09 4.80
N PHE A 74 -20.44 12.28 4.25
CA PHE A 74 -20.30 13.53 5.01
C PHE A 74 -21.06 14.69 4.37
N LYS A 75 -21.52 15.61 5.21
CA LYS A 75 -21.88 16.97 4.83
C LYS A 75 -20.82 17.93 5.32
N VAL A 76 -20.27 18.70 4.40
CA VAL A 76 -19.13 19.58 4.64
C VAL A 76 -19.49 21.00 4.26
N ARG A 77 -19.14 21.96 5.13
CA ARG A 77 -19.22 23.39 4.80
C ARG A 77 -17.89 24.06 5.05
N LEU A 78 -17.36 24.71 4.01
CA LEU A 78 -16.20 25.61 4.13
C LEU A 78 -16.68 27.04 4.36
N ASN A 79 -15.84 27.85 5.00
CA ASN A 79 -16.16 29.25 5.25
C ASN A 79 -16.45 30.00 3.94
N GLY A 80 -17.64 30.60 3.88
CA GLY A 80 -18.12 31.34 2.71
C GLY A 80 -18.60 30.49 1.53
N GLN A 81 -18.68 29.17 1.68
CA GLN A 81 -19.16 28.24 0.66
C GLN A 81 -20.47 27.53 1.09
N PRO A 82 -21.31 27.08 0.13
CA PRO A 82 -22.46 26.25 0.45
C PRO A 82 -22.04 24.91 1.06
N GLU A 83 -22.98 24.25 1.74
CA GLU A 83 -22.80 22.86 2.16
C GLU A 83 -22.72 21.94 0.94
N ALA A 84 -21.84 20.94 1.00
CA ALA A 84 -21.63 19.94 -0.02
C ALA A 84 -21.65 18.52 0.58
N GLY A 85 -22.27 17.59 -0.13
CA GLY A 85 -22.20 16.16 0.16
C GLY A 85 -20.88 15.56 -0.34
N VAL A 86 -20.08 15.01 0.58
CA VAL A 86 -18.80 14.36 0.29
C VAL A 86 -18.94 12.86 0.48
N GLU A 87 -18.75 12.13 -0.61
CA GLU A 87 -18.69 10.67 -0.64
C GLU A 87 -17.24 10.21 -0.64
N LEU A 88 -16.96 9.15 0.12
CA LEU A 88 -15.63 8.57 0.22
C LEU A 88 -15.56 7.21 -0.49
N THR A 89 -14.43 6.97 -1.14
CA THR A 89 -14.11 5.63 -1.66
C THR A 89 -12.60 5.40 -1.65
N THR A 90 -12.20 4.19 -2.02
CA THR A 90 -10.80 3.81 -2.09
C THR A 90 -10.42 3.22 -3.43
N LEU A 91 -9.19 3.51 -3.84
CA LEU A 91 -8.49 2.84 -4.91
C LEU A 91 -7.23 2.21 -4.34
N GLY A 92 -6.93 0.97 -4.69
CA GLY A 92 -5.75 0.29 -4.19
C GLY A 92 -5.49 -1.01 -4.91
N VAL A 93 -4.48 -1.74 -4.45
CA VAL A 93 -4.19 -3.08 -4.98
C VAL A 93 -5.37 -4.02 -4.76
N THR A 94 -5.44 -5.06 -5.60
CA THR A 94 -6.54 -6.04 -5.59
C THR A 94 -6.75 -6.68 -4.22
N ASN A 95 -7.98 -7.14 -3.95
CA ASN A 95 -8.29 -7.87 -2.72
C ASN A 95 -7.39 -9.12 -2.54
N ILE A 96 -7.00 -9.73 -3.65
CA ILE A 96 -6.06 -10.84 -3.68
C ILE A 96 -4.69 -10.42 -3.13
N ALA A 97 -4.12 -9.32 -3.64
CA ALA A 97 -2.83 -8.82 -3.17
C ALA A 97 -2.86 -8.47 -1.66
N ARG A 98 -3.96 -7.88 -1.19
CA ARG A 98 -4.16 -7.60 0.26
C ARG A 98 -4.21 -8.87 1.10
N GLN A 99 -4.92 -9.89 0.64
CA GLN A 99 -4.99 -11.18 1.34
C GLN A 99 -3.63 -11.88 1.42
N ARG A 100 -2.86 -11.89 0.31
CA ARG A 100 -1.49 -12.44 0.27
C ARG A 100 -0.59 -11.73 1.28
N LEU A 101 -0.59 -10.39 1.26
CA LEU A 101 0.16 -9.59 2.22
C LEU A 101 -0.24 -9.88 3.66
N ALA A 102 -1.55 -9.97 3.95
CA ALA A 102 -2.03 -10.26 5.31
C ALA A 102 -1.59 -11.65 5.80
N GLU A 103 -1.64 -12.68 4.95
CA GLU A 103 -1.17 -14.02 5.27
C GLU A 103 0.34 -14.04 5.57
N MET A 104 1.14 -13.42 4.69
CA MET A 104 2.58 -13.32 4.86
C MET A 104 2.97 -12.55 6.13
N ARG A 105 2.23 -11.49 6.44
CA ARG A 105 2.41 -10.71 7.67
C ARG A 105 2.13 -11.55 8.92
N GLN A 106 1.12 -12.42 8.89
CA GLN A 106 0.84 -13.35 10.00
C GLN A 106 1.97 -14.37 10.19
N ILE A 107 2.51 -14.92 9.10
CA ILE A 107 3.64 -15.86 9.16
C ILE A 107 4.88 -15.16 9.74
N ALA A 108 5.21 -13.96 9.26
CA ALA A 108 6.32 -13.16 9.76
C ALA A 108 6.16 -12.86 11.26
N LEU A 109 4.99 -12.37 11.70
CA LEU A 109 4.75 -12.08 13.12
C LEU A 109 4.85 -13.33 14.01
N ALA A 110 4.36 -14.48 13.54
CA ALA A 110 4.44 -15.73 14.29
C ALA A 110 5.90 -16.20 14.44
N ALA A 111 6.68 -16.16 13.36
CA ALA A 111 8.10 -16.50 13.39
C ALA A 111 8.89 -15.51 14.27
N GLU A 112 8.62 -14.22 14.19
CA GLU A 112 9.28 -13.21 15.03
C GLU A 112 8.99 -13.41 16.53
N GLY A 113 7.76 -13.81 16.86
CA GLY A 113 7.40 -14.19 18.23
C GLY A 113 8.23 -15.36 18.75
N GLN A 114 8.48 -16.39 17.91
CA GLN A 114 9.30 -17.54 18.29
C GLN A 114 10.79 -17.19 18.38
N ILE A 115 11.33 -16.41 17.45
CA ILE A 115 12.72 -15.91 17.49
C ILE A 115 12.94 -15.08 18.77
N THR A 116 11.96 -14.24 19.13
CA THR A 116 12.00 -13.42 20.35
C THR A 116 11.91 -14.26 21.62
N ALA A 117 11.20 -15.38 21.61
CA ALA A 117 11.10 -16.28 22.75
C ALA A 117 12.39 -17.09 22.99
N ASP A 118 13.13 -17.42 21.91
CA ASP A 118 14.38 -18.19 21.96
C ASP A 118 15.57 -17.40 21.37
N ARG A 119 15.83 -16.21 21.91
CA ARG A 119 16.87 -15.30 21.37
C ARG A 119 18.27 -15.90 21.33
N ALA A 120 18.57 -16.85 22.21
CA ALA A 120 19.89 -17.48 22.26
C ALA A 120 20.16 -18.30 21.00
N ARG A 121 19.17 -19.08 20.54
CA ARG A 121 19.23 -19.89 19.32
C ARG A 121 19.41 -19.04 18.06
N PHE A 122 18.82 -17.85 18.03
CA PHE A 122 18.84 -16.95 16.86
C PHE A 122 19.74 -15.72 17.03
N SER A 123 20.72 -15.78 17.94
CA SER A 123 21.56 -14.63 18.31
C SER A 123 22.34 -14.00 17.13
N HIS A 124 22.62 -14.77 16.09
CA HIS A 124 23.31 -14.29 14.88
C HIS A 124 22.45 -13.34 14.02
N LEU A 125 21.13 -13.33 14.22
CA LEU A 125 20.21 -12.42 13.52
C LEU A 125 20.17 -11.01 14.11
N ASN A 126 20.78 -10.77 15.27
CA ASN A 126 20.80 -9.45 15.88
C ASN A 126 21.46 -8.42 14.94
N GLY A 127 20.80 -7.28 14.77
CA GLY A 127 21.20 -6.24 13.81
C GLY A 127 20.98 -6.62 12.34
N ARG A 128 20.13 -7.61 12.06
CA ARG A 128 19.76 -8.01 10.69
C ARG A 128 18.27 -7.88 10.46
N VAL A 129 17.90 -7.59 9.22
CA VAL A 129 16.52 -7.65 8.75
C VAL A 129 16.35 -8.94 7.96
N VAL A 130 15.49 -9.83 8.44
CA VAL A 130 15.07 -11.01 7.70
C VAL A 130 13.80 -10.64 6.94
N THR A 131 13.73 -11.00 5.67
CA THR A 131 12.52 -10.83 4.87
C THR A 131 12.08 -12.16 4.30
N LEU A 132 10.82 -12.49 4.52
CA LEU A 132 10.12 -13.59 3.85
C LEU A 132 9.34 -13.02 2.66
N ALA A 133 9.71 -13.42 1.44
CA ALA A 133 9.14 -12.88 0.22
C ALA A 133 8.44 -13.93 -0.64
N GLU A 134 7.25 -13.57 -1.11
CA GLU A 134 6.51 -14.28 -2.15
C GLU A 134 6.71 -13.56 -3.49
N LEU A 135 7.56 -14.11 -4.35
CA LEU A 135 7.93 -13.50 -5.64
C LEU A 135 7.15 -14.07 -6.83
N GLN A 136 6.14 -14.90 -6.57
CA GLN A 136 5.31 -15.48 -7.63
C GLN A 136 4.31 -14.44 -8.15
N SER A 137 3.98 -14.57 -9.44
CA SER A 137 2.91 -13.81 -10.09
C SER A 137 1.56 -14.13 -9.44
N ASP A 138 0.53 -13.31 -9.67
CA ASP A 138 -0.82 -13.62 -9.17
C ASP A 138 -1.39 -14.92 -9.78
N ALA A 139 -0.93 -15.33 -10.97
CA ALA A 139 -1.33 -16.57 -11.63
C ALA A 139 -0.63 -17.81 -11.04
N ASP A 140 0.61 -17.66 -10.59
CA ASP A 140 1.47 -18.74 -10.08
C ASP A 140 1.61 -18.73 -8.55
N ARG A 141 0.76 -17.96 -7.86
CA ARG A 141 0.84 -17.79 -6.41
C ARG A 141 0.63 -19.12 -5.68
N PRO A 142 1.30 -19.32 -4.53
CA PRO A 142 1.02 -20.45 -3.66
C PRO A 142 -0.46 -20.48 -3.26
N PRO A 143 -1.07 -21.68 -3.13
CA PRO A 143 -2.45 -21.79 -2.69
C PRO A 143 -2.59 -21.26 -1.24
N ARG A 144 -3.77 -20.74 -0.93
CA ARG A 144 -4.10 -20.27 0.43
C ARG A 144 -3.87 -21.40 1.44
N ARG A 145 -3.07 -21.15 2.47
CA ARG A 145 -2.73 -22.18 3.46
C ARG A 145 -3.79 -22.28 4.55
N THR A 146 -4.03 -23.52 4.99
CA THR A 146 -4.76 -23.82 6.23
C THR A 146 -3.94 -23.39 7.47
N PRO A 147 -4.55 -23.24 8.66
CA PRO A 147 -3.81 -22.91 9.88
C PRO A 147 -2.61 -23.84 10.14
N ALA A 148 -2.80 -25.16 10.04
CA ALA A 148 -1.72 -26.13 10.23
C ALA A 148 -0.58 -26.00 9.21
N GLN A 149 -0.89 -25.70 7.95
CA GLN A 149 0.13 -25.46 6.93
C GLN A 149 0.91 -24.17 7.19
N ARG A 150 0.29 -23.14 7.78
CA ARG A 150 0.98 -21.91 8.16
C ARG A 150 1.90 -22.13 9.35
N GLU A 151 1.47 -22.91 10.34
CA GLU A 151 2.33 -23.32 11.47
C GLU A 151 3.54 -24.10 10.96
N GLN A 152 3.32 -25.08 10.08
CA GLN A 152 4.42 -25.84 9.47
C GLN A 152 5.40 -24.95 8.69
N LEU A 153 4.90 -23.95 7.95
CA LEU A 153 5.75 -23.01 7.24
C LEU A 153 6.57 -22.14 8.20
N VAL A 154 5.99 -21.73 9.34
CA VAL A 154 6.73 -21.01 10.39
C VAL A 154 7.85 -21.89 10.93
N ASP A 155 7.58 -23.16 11.23
CA ASP A 155 8.61 -24.10 11.72
C ASP A 155 9.72 -24.32 10.69
N ASN A 156 9.35 -24.49 9.42
CA ASN A 156 10.30 -24.63 8.31
C ASN A 156 11.17 -23.38 8.15
N LEU A 157 10.57 -22.19 8.26
CA LEU A 157 11.28 -20.90 8.22
C LEU A 157 12.28 -20.80 9.37
N LEU A 158 11.86 -21.11 10.59
CA LEU A 158 12.73 -21.08 11.78
C LEU A 158 13.90 -22.05 11.63
N GLN A 159 13.66 -23.26 11.09
CA GLN A 159 14.71 -24.22 10.81
C GLN A 159 15.77 -23.67 9.85
N GLN A 160 15.36 -22.92 8.82
CA GLN A 160 16.31 -22.24 7.92
C GLN A 160 17.08 -21.12 8.63
N LEU A 161 16.42 -20.39 9.52
CA LEU A 161 16.99 -19.25 10.24
C LEU A 161 17.86 -19.63 11.45
N GLU A 162 17.93 -20.90 11.82
CA GLU A 162 18.86 -21.37 12.86
C GLU A 162 20.32 -21.32 12.42
N VAL A 163 20.57 -21.45 11.12
CA VAL A 163 21.92 -21.48 10.56
C VAL A 163 22.25 -20.10 10.00
N ASP A 164 23.39 -19.54 10.40
CA ASP A 164 23.88 -18.30 9.79
C ASP A 164 24.32 -18.57 8.34
N PHE A 165 23.54 -18.08 7.38
CA PHE A 165 23.86 -18.12 5.95
C PHE A 165 24.30 -16.76 5.37
N GLY A 166 24.72 -15.84 6.23
CA GLY A 166 25.25 -14.53 5.88
C GLY A 166 24.18 -13.47 5.59
N THR A 167 24.61 -12.35 5.01
CA THR A 167 23.73 -11.25 4.58
C THR A 167 23.91 -10.97 3.09
N ARG A 168 22.85 -10.48 2.44
CA ARG A 168 22.93 -9.98 1.08
C ARG A 168 23.81 -8.74 1.00
N GLY A 169 24.34 -8.52 -0.20
CA GLY A 169 25.28 -7.45 -0.48
C GLY A 169 26.71 -7.92 -0.24
N ILE A 170 27.56 -7.65 -1.22
CA ILE A 170 29.00 -7.91 -1.13
C ILE A 170 29.64 -6.53 -1.00
N PRO A 171 30.44 -6.27 0.04
CA PRO A 171 31.23 -5.05 0.08
C PRO A 171 32.14 -5.03 -1.15
N VAL A 172 31.99 -4.02 -2.00
CA VAL A 172 32.79 -3.86 -3.21
C VAL A 172 34.10 -3.19 -2.82
N PRO A 173 35.24 -3.90 -2.85
CA PRO A 173 36.53 -3.27 -2.58
C PRO A 173 36.77 -2.17 -3.62
N ASP A 174 37.23 -1.00 -3.18
CA ASP A 174 37.65 0.12 -4.03
C ASP A 174 36.54 0.77 -4.88
N GLY A 175 35.26 0.49 -4.59
CA GLY A 175 34.12 1.13 -5.24
C GLY A 175 33.91 0.77 -6.73
N GLN A 176 34.67 -0.18 -7.26
CA GLN A 176 34.52 -0.66 -8.63
C GLN A 176 33.63 -1.89 -8.69
N LEU A 177 32.48 -1.79 -9.38
CA LEU A 177 31.56 -2.92 -9.53
C LEU A 177 32.28 -4.15 -10.12
N PRO A 178 32.17 -5.33 -9.48
CA PRO A 178 32.85 -6.53 -9.95
C PRO A 178 32.28 -6.95 -11.32
N GLN A 179 33.16 -7.33 -12.25
CA GLN A 179 32.74 -7.85 -13.56
C GLN A 179 32.09 -9.23 -13.45
N HIS A 180 32.45 -10.01 -12.42
CA HIS A 180 31.93 -11.35 -12.17
C HIS A 180 31.64 -11.54 -10.68
N ILE A 181 30.44 -12.02 -10.38
CA ILE A 181 30.02 -12.40 -9.02
C ILE A 181 29.88 -13.93 -8.98
N PRO A 182 30.74 -14.65 -8.24
CA PRO A 182 30.59 -16.09 -8.03
C PRO A 182 29.20 -16.44 -7.48
N ALA A 183 28.62 -17.56 -7.95
CA ALA A 183 27.27 -17.98 -7.56
C ALA A 183 27.08 -18.09 -6.04
N HIS A 184 28.08 -18.59 -5.31
CA HIS A 184 28.02 -18.72 -3.85
C HIS A 184 27.94 -17.35 -3.13
N LEU A 185 28.53 -16.29 -3.71
CA LEU A 185 28.39 -14.93 -3.17
C LEU A 185 27.07 -14.29 -3.59
N ALA A 186 26.57 -14.59 -4.79
CA ALA A 186 25.25 -14.13 -5.25
C ALA A 186 24.10 -14.73 -4.42
N GLN A 187 24.30 -15.92 -3.83
CA GLN A 187 23.33 -16.61 -2.97
C GLN A 187 23.54 -16.33 -1.47
N LEU A 188 24.53 -15.51 -1.09
CA LEU A 188 24.79 -15.19 0.31
C LEU A 188 23.60 -14.43 0.91
N GLY A 189 23.19 -14.82 2.11
CA GLY A 189 22.01 -14.24 2.75
C GLY A 189 20.70 -14.56 2.03
N ILE A 190 20.65 -15.59 1.17
CA ILE A 190 19.44 -16.01 0.46
C ILE A 190 19.18 -17.51 0.69
N ARG A 191 17.94 -17.86 1.01
CA ARG A 191 17.44 -19.23 1.12
C ARG A 191 16.05 -19.34 0.54
N THR A 192 15.63 -20.57 0.22
CA THR A 192 14.25 -20.87 -0.18
C THR A 192 13.61 -21.75 0.88
N VAL A 193 12.37 -21.45 1.23
CA VAL A 193 11.51 -22.30 2.06
C VAL A 193 10.21 -22.51 1.30
N GLU A 194 9.98 -23.74 0.85
CA GLU A 194 8.86 -24.06 -0.06
C GLU A 194 8.87 -23.11 -1.28
N ASP A 195 7.78 -22.36 -1.49
CA ASP A 195 7.59 -21.41 -2.59
C ASP A 195 8.08 -19.99 -2.27
N TYR A 196 8.72 -19.79 -1.11
CA TYR A 196 9.11 -18.48 -0.61
C TYR A 196 10.62 -18.29 -0.62
N LEU A 197 11.03 -17.04 -0.83
CA LEU A 197 12.41 -16.60 -0.72
C LEU A 197 12.62 -15.97 0.66
N ILE A 198 13.65 -16.40 1.36
CA ILE A 198 14.15 -15.75 2.57
C ILE A 198 15.39 -14.97 2.16
N TYR A 199 15.45 -13.70 2.55
CA TYR A 199 16.71 -12.96 2.49
C TYR A 199 17.01 -12.21 3.77
N VAL A 200 18.30 -12.09 4.07
CA VAL A 200 18.81 -11.45 5.28
C VAL A 200 19.68 -10.28 4.88
N ASP A 201 19.34 -9.08 5.34
CA ASP A 201 20.08 -7.84 5.10
C ASP A 201 20.72 -7.35 6.40
N GLN A 202 21.82 -6.61 6.30
CA GLN A 202 22.37 -5.86 7.43
C GLN A 202 21.47 -4.67 7.76
N ALA A 203 21.06 -4.53 9.02
CA ALA A 203 20.36 -3.34 9.47
C ALA A 203 21.37 -2.23 9.76
N SER A 204 21.24 -1.06 9.14
CA SER A 204 22.20 0.03 9.30
C SER A 204 22.22 0.63 10.72
N GLN A 205 21.16 0.46 11.51
CA GLN A 205 20.98 1.14 12.81
C GLN A 205 20.13 0.35 13.84
N GLN A 206 19.90 -0.96 13.66
CA GLN A 206 19.09 -1.73 14.60
C GLN A 206 19.96 -2.60 15.52
N GLU A 207 19.66 -2.60 16.82
CA GLU A 207 20.30 -3.50 17.79
C GLU A 207 19.61 -4.88 17.84
N PHE A 208 18.40 -4.97 17.29
CA PHE A 208 17.56 -6.16 17.30
C PHE A 208 17.34 -6.68 15.88
N HIS A 209 17.00 -7.96 15.77
CA HIS A 209 16.49 -8.49 14.51
C HIS A 209 15.13 -7.86 14.19
N GLN A 210 14.80 -7.84 12.90
CA GLN A 210 13.46 -7.55 12.43
C GLN A 210 13.07 -8.59 11.39
N LEU A 211 11.88 -9.17 11.50
CA LEU A 211 11.31 -10.02 10.46
C LEU A 211 10.20 -9.27 9.72
N GLN A 212 10.33 -9.15 8.41
CA GLN A 212 9.32 -8.53 7.55
C GLN A 212 8.83 -9.51 6.48
N ALA A 213 7.62 -9.25 6.00
CA ALA A 213 7.05 -9.97 4.88
C ALA A 213 7.14 -9.13 3.61
N ALA A 214 7.22 -9.75 2.44
CA ALA A 214 7.10 -9.05 1.17
C ALA A 214 6.30 -9.88 0.17
N VAL A 215 5.52 -9.22 -0.67
CA VAL A 215 4.77 -9.87 -1.76
C VAL A 215 5.00 -9.08 -3.03
N GLN A 216 5.28 -9.79 -4.13
CA GLN A 216 5.30 -9.20 -5.45
C GLN A 216 3.85 -9.01 -5.93
N ILE A 217 3.50 -7.75 -6.19
CA ILE A 217 2.18 -7.34 -6.64
C ILE A 217 2.31 -6.80 -8.06
N SER A 218 1.50 -7.31 -8.97
CA SER A 218 1.35 -6.75 -10.30
C SER A 218 0.15 -5.82 -10.32
N ILE A 219 0.37 -4.58 -10.75
CA ILE A 219 -0.67 -3.59 -10.95
C ILE A 219 -0.88 -3.47 -12.46
N ASP A 220 -2.00 -4.02 -12.94
CA ASP A 220 -2.42 -3.85 -14.34
C ASP A 220 -2.99 -2.44 -14.53
N HIS A 221 -2.49 -1.72 -15.54
CA HIS A 221 -2.90 -0.34 -15.77
C HIS A 221 -4.32 -0.24 -16.33
N THR A 222 -4.73 -1.20 -17.16
CA THR A 222 -6.07 -1.25 -17.74
C THR A 222 -7.09 -1.55 -16.65
N GLU A 223 -6.87 -2.59 -15.85
CA GLU A 223 -7.74 -2.97 -14.72
C GLU A 223 -7.86 -1.83 -13.70
N LEU A 224 -6.74 -1.16 -13.37
CA LEU A 224 -6.76 -0.03 -12.45
C LEU A 224 -7.59 1.13 -12.99
N ARG A 225 -7.46 1.45 -14.28
CA ARG A 225 -8.25 2.48 -14.96
C ARG A 225 -9.75 2.13 -14.94
N GLU A 226 -10.09 0.89 -15.28
CA GLU A 226 -11.48 0.41 -15.27
C GLU A 226 -12.08 0.46 -13.87
N THR A 227 -11.31 0.03 -12.86
CA THR A 227 -11.72 0.08 -11.45
C THR A 227 -11.98 1.51 -10.99
N LEU A 228 -11.10 2.45 -11.36
CA LEU A 228 -11.28 3.87 -11.04
C LEU A 228 -12.55 4.43 -11.68
N LEU A 229 -12.75 4.22 -12.98
CA LEU A 229 -13.92 4.73 -13.71
C LEU A 229 -15.22 4.13 -13.18
N LYS A 230 -15.25 2.81 -12.98
CA LYS A 230 -16.39 2.13 -12.38
C LYS A 230 -16.72 2.65 -10.98
N GLY A 231 -15.69 2.89 -10.15
CA GLY A 231 -15.87 3.45 -8.82
C GLY A 231 -16.43 4.87 -8.84
N ILE A 232 -16.07 5.68 -9.84
CA ILE A 232 -16.67 7.00 -10.06
C ILE A 232 -18.15 6.85 -10.43
N ASP A 233 -18.46 6.01 -11.42
CA ASP A 233 -19.83 5.81 -11.91
C ASP A 233 -20.78 5.27 -10.81
N GLU A 234 -20.30 4.34 -9.98
CA GLU A 234 -21.08 3.78 -8.87
C GLU A 234 -21.38 4.80 -7.77
N LYS A 235 -20.55 5.85 -7.66
CA LYS A 235 -20.65 6.89 -6.62
C LYS A 235 -21.26 8.19 -7.14
N ASP A 236 -21.46 8.32 -8.44
CA ASP A 236 -22.17 9.45 -9.06
C ASP A 236 -23.69 9.33 -8.84
N LYS A 237 -24.12 9.70 -7.63
CA LYS A 237 -25.52 9.62 -7.18
C LYS A 237 -26.03 10.97 -6.73
N VAL A 238 -27.36 11.15 -6.78
CA VAL A 238 -28.03 12.32 -6.19
C VAL A 238 -27.64 12.44 -4.71
N GLY A 239 -27.24 13.64 -4.29
CA GLY A 239 -26.77 13.92 -2.93
C GLY A 239 -25.25 13.90 -2.78
N ASN A 240 -24.52 13.32 -3.74
CA ASN A 240 -23.07 13.35 -3.79
C ASN A 240 -22.62 14.51 -4.67
N ASP A 241 -22.05 15.55 -4.06
CA ASP A 241 -21.47 16.69 -4.76
C ASP A 241 -19.98 16.46 -5.04
N ILE A 242 -19.29 15.75 -4.16
CA ILE A 242 -17.83 15.58 -4.19
C ILE A 242 -17.48 14.12 -3.91
N LEU A 243 -16.58 13.55 -4.70
CA LEU A 243 -16.03 12.22 -4.49
C LEU A 243 -14.56 12.33 -4.08
N LEU A 244 -14.21 11.86 -2.88
CA LEU A 244 -12.84 11.74 -2.41
C LEU A 244 -12.39 10.28 -2.48
N ILE A 245 -11.47 10.00 -3.40
CA ILE A 245 -10.85 8.70 -3.62
C ILE A 245 -9.49 8.71 -2.92
N SER A 246 -9.29 7.83 -1.93
CA SER A 246 -7.99 7.70 -1.27
C SER A 246 -7.30 6.38 -1.63
N THR A 247 -5.98 6.47 -1.80
CA THR A 247 -5.07 5.32 -1.92
C THR A 247 -4.26 5.15 -0.63
N GLY A 248 -3.92 3.93 -0.26
CA GLY A 248 -3.00 3.65 0.85
C GLY A 248 -3.57 3.91 2.24
N ARG A 249 -4.88 4.14 2.37
CA ARG A 249 -5.52 4.29 3.67
C ARG A 249 -5.42 2.97 4.47
N PRO A 250 -5.39 3.03 5.81
CA PRO A 250 -5.47 1.83 6.64
C PRO A 250 -6.80 1.09 6.40
N ASP A 251 -6.76 -0.23 6.46
CA ASP A 251 -7.97 -1.06 6.48
C ASP A 251 -8.63 -1.10 7.87
N ILE A 252 -9.70 -1.89 8.00
CA ILE A 252 -10.42 -2.09 9.27
C ILE A 252 -9.55 -2.73 10.36
N HIS A 253 -8.38 -3.25 10.04
CA HIS A 253 -7.42 -3.80 11.01
C HIS A 253 -6.27 -2.83 11.30
N GLY A 254 -6.35 -1.60 10.78
CA GLY A 254 -5.33 -0.56 10.91
C GLY A 254 -4.11 -0.80 10.01
N GLN A 255 -4.20 -1.70 9.03
CA GLN A 255 -3.07 -2.09 8.21
C GLN A 255 -2.93 -1.22 6.96
N ILE A 256 -1.73 -0.71 6.72
CA ILE A 256 -1.38 0.03 5.51
C ILE A 256 -0.74 -0.92 4.50
N VAL A 257 -0.98 -0.66 3.21
CA VAL A 257 -0.39 -1.39 2.08
C VAL A 257 0.51 -0.43 1.29
N PRO A 258 1.83 -0.48 1.46
CA PRO A 258 2.75 0.46 0.81
C PRO A 258 2.66 0.46 -0.72
N ALA A 259 2.26 -0.65 -1.33
CA ALA A 259 2.07 -0.77 -2.78
C ALA A 259 1.03 0.23 -3.33
N ASP A 260 0.08 0.68 -2.50
CA ASP A 260 -0.92 1.67 -2.93
C ASP A 260 -0.31 3.03 -3.28
N ALA A 261 0.93 3.33 -2.83
CA ALA A 261 1.66 4.50 -3.30
C ALA A 261 1.90 4.44 -4.82
N PHE A 262 2.21 3.25 -5.35
CA PHE A 262 2.36 3.05 -6.80
C PHE A 262 1.02 3.12 -7.53
N VAL A 263 -0.07 2.65 -6.91
CA VAL A 263 -1.43 2.83 -7.43
C VAL A 263 -1.73 4.31 -7.64
N PHE A 264 -1.39 5.16 -6.66
CA PHE A 264 -1.53 6.61 -6.79
C PHE A 264 -0.69 7.18 -7.94
N GLN A 265 0.58 6.78 -8.05
CA GLN A 265 1.47 7.26 -9.13
C GLN A 265 0.94 6.88 -10.51
N ILE A 266 0.54 5.63 -10.70
CA ILE A 266 0.00 5.13 -11.97
C ILE A 266 -1.31 5.85 -12.31
N ALA A 267 -2.23 5.99 -11.35
CA ALA A 267 -3.47 6.73 -11.57
C ALA A 267 -3.21 8.21 -11.92
N ARG A 268 -2.20 8.84 -11.32
CA ARG A 268 -1.78 10.20 -11.66
C ARG A 268 -1.28 10.31 -13.10
N GLU A 269 -0.49 9.34 -13.57
CA GLU A 269 -0.02 9.29 -14.97
C GLU A 269 -1.18 9.08 -15.95
N MET A 270 -2.18 8.26 -15.60
CA MET A 270 -3.37 8.06 -16.42
C MET A 270 -4.18 9.33 -16.63
N VAL A 271 -4.26 10.18 -15.61
CA VAL A 271 -4.95 11.48 -15.68
C VAL A 271 -4.26 12.40 -16.66
N GLN A 272 -2.92 12.41 -16.69
CA GLN A 272 -2.15 13.18 -17.68
C GLN A 272 -2.40 12.69 -19.11
N GLY A 273 -2.68 11.40 -19.29
CA GLY A 273 -3.10 10.80 -20.57
C GLY A 273 -4.56 11.05 -20.95
N GLY A 274 -5.37 11.63 -20.05
CA GLY A 274 -6.80 11.88 -20.23
C GLY A 274 -7.67 10.68 -19.82
N LEU A 275 -8.57 10.93 -18.86
CA LEU A 275 -9.61 9.98 -18.46
C LEU A 275 -10.98 10.47 -18.96
N PRO A 276 -11.84 9.58 -19.50
CA PRO A 276 -13.17 9.94 -20.01
C PRO A 276 -14.17 10.08 -18.84
N ILE A 277 -13.97 11.08 -17.98
CA ILE A 277 -14.80 11.33 -16.80
C ILE A 277 -15.90 12.34 -17.14
N ALA A 278 -17.17 11.94 -17.00
CA ALA A 278 -18.32 12.80 -17.29
C ALA A 278 -19.49 12.55 -16.31
N PRO A 279 -19.32 12.83 -15.00
CA PRO A 279 -20.35 12.59 -14.00
C PRO A 279 -21.54 13.55 -14.15
N THR A 280 -22.72 13.07 -13.74
CA THR A 280 -24.00 13.78 -13.75
C THR A 280 -24.23 14.57 -12.47
N HIS A 281 -23.92 14.01 -11.30
CA HIS A 281 -24.19 14.59 -10.00
C HIS A 281 -22.94 15.21 -9.37
N LEU A 282 -21.78 14.56 -9.51
CA LEU A 282 -20.53 15.05 -8.93
C LEU A 282 -20.08 16.36 -9.58
N SER A 283 -19.71 17.32 -8.73
CA SER A 283 -19.07 18.57 -9.09
C SER A 283 -17.56 18.53 -8.99
N GLN A 284 -17.01 17.69 -8.10
CA GLN A 284 -15.56 17.53 -7.98
C GLN A 284 -15.19 16.08 -7.66
N ILE A 285 -14.12 15.58 -8.29
CA ILE A 285 -13.55 14.26 -8.01
C ILE A 285 -12.06 14.44 -7.67
N ILE A 286 -11.66 13.95 -6.51
CA ILE A 286 -10.31 14.12 -5.96
C ILE A 286 -9.69 12.74 -5.75
N LEU A 287 -8.46 12.55 -6.21
CA LEU A 287 -7.63 11.41 -5.84
C LEU A 287 -6.53 11.87 -4.89
N HIS A 288 -6.41 11.22 -3.75
CA HIS A 288 -5.49 11.55 -2.67
C HIS A 288 -4.68 10.31 -2.25
N HIS A 289 -3.43 10.52 -1.82
CA HIS A 289 -2.63 9.47 -1.18
C HIS A 289 -2.57 9.68 0.33
N TRP A 290 -2.95 8.65 1.09
CA TRP A 290 -2.92 8.66 2.54
C TRP A 290 -1.57 9.10 3.11
N ASN A 291 -1.60 9.91 4.17
CA ASN A 291 -0.41 10.43 4.85
C ASN A 291 0.57 11.17 3.93
N SER A 292 0.04 11.78 2.87
CA SER A 292 0.78 12.58 1.90
C SER A 292 0.01 13.86 1.59
N PRO A 293 0.72 14.99 1.37
CA PRO A 293 0.09 16.21 0.85
C PRO A 293 -0.33 16.10 -0.62
N GLN A 294 0.02 14.99 -1.29
CA GLN A 294 -0.26 14.80 -2.71
C GLN A 294 -1.73 14.45 -2.94
N PHE A 295 -2.39 15.27 -3.75
CA PHE A 295 -3.68 14.96 -4.35
C PHE A 295 -3.73 15.50 -5.78
N ILE A 296 -4.68 15.00 -6.56
CA ILE A 296 -5.00 15.49 -7.90
C ILE A 296 -6.51 15.64 -8.04
N VAL A 297 -6.95 16.69 -8.71
CA VAL A 297 -8.36 16.88 -9.07
C VAL A 297 -8.59 16.22 -10.42
N LEU A 298 -9.35 15.13 -10.44
CA LEU A 298 -9.66 14.36 -11.64
C LEU A 298 -10.73 15.03 -12.51
N PHE A 299 -11.66 15.73 -11.87
CA PHE A 299 -12.77 16.42 -12.49
C PHE A 299 -13.20 17.61 -11.64
N ASP A 300 -13.52 18.73 -12.30
CA ASP A 300 -13.97 19.96 -11.67
C ASP A 300 -15.06 20.63 -12.54
N ARG A 301 -16.29 20.69 -12.03
CA ARG A 301 -17.43 21.30 -12.72
C ARG A 301 -17.43 22.81 -12.48
N ALA A 302 -17.48 23.57 -13.56
CA ALA A 302 -17.59 25.03 -13.48
C ALA A 302 -18.83 25.45 -12.66
N GLY A 303 -18.61 26.23 -11.60
CA GLY A 303 -19.66 26.75 -10.72
C GLY A 303 -20.28 25.75 -9.74
N GLY A 304 -19.81 24.50 -9.70
CA GLY A 304 -20.25 23.52 -8.71
C GLY A 304 -19.55 23.69 -7.35
N PRO A 305 -20.05 23.05 -6.27
CA PRO A 305 -19.34 22.97 -5.01
C PRO A 305 -17.95 22.35 -5.16
N LYS A 306 -16.97 22.86 -4.40
CA LYS A 306 -15.58 22.39 -4.41
C LYS A 306 -15.05 22.27 -3.00
N LEU A 307 -14.21 21.27 -2.78
CA LEU A 307 -13.49 21.08 -1.53
C LEU A 307 -12.09 21.70 -1.60
N VAL A 308 -11.47 21.61 -2.79
CA VAL A 308 -10.14 22.17 -3.06
C VAL A 308 -10.08 22.94 -4.36
N GLU A 309 -9.18 23.90 -4.45
CA GLU A 309 -8.80 24.51 -5.72
C GLU A 309 -7.90 23.55 -6.52
N PRO A 310 -8.11 23.40 -7.85
CA PRO A 310 -7.23 22.60 -8.69
C PRO A 310 -5.79 23.13 -8.64
N ASN A 311 -4.82 22.22 -8.49
CA ASN A 311 -3.40 22.58 -8.61
C ASN A 311 -3.14 23.20 -9.98
N ARG A 312 -2.68 24.46 -10.00
CA ARG A 312 -2.18 25.13 -11.22
C ARG A 312 -0.78 24.63 -11.57
#